data_AF-A0A3N7E3P7-F1
#
_entry.id   AF-A0A3N7E3P7-F1
#
_cell.length_a   1.000
_cell.length_b   1.000
_cell.length_c   1.000
_cell.angle_alpha   90.00
_cell.angle_beta   90.00
_cell.angle_gamma   90.00
#
_symmetry.space_group_name_H-M   'P 1'
#
loop_
_entity.id
_entity.type
_entity.pdbx_description
1 polymer ?
#
loop_
_entity_poly.entity_id
_entity_poly.type
_entity_poly.pdbx_seq_one_letter_code
_entity_poly.pdbx_strand_id
1 'polypeptide(L)'
;MDKEVDPHVLAVIDEMRLSGPRLTPVEIVAKMGVFDARDKPFDHAWLATGDNVIATIWAEHVNVGSGGRWFYLESMDVQHRAGGGTRAPNQVQRAKDRLALLKRTFDAGQGFRTVLQTNRVAIAELESNKSAKVSTRVRDDAEWHVASWEPDQLLAVLVRGPRGWEPSEEEIKAARARTSVAKADEPEAAEPVVVVADASPEEAQAAATDYVMRHFKGYGYKAEDVSGQKLGYDIEVSNAKGATLLRVVVKGTATGVPTFKLTSEENACSVREPLWRLLVVSEATSPAAQHKIFKPSEVSQAPGFEPSA
;
A
#
# COMPACT_ATOMS: atom_id res chain seq x y z
N MET A 1 -6.40 1.12 -5.42
CA MET A 1 -5.50 0.65 -4.35
C MET A 1 -5.44 1.60 -3.16
N ASP A 2 -5.02 2.87 -3.30
CA ASP A 2 -5.04 3.82 -2.17
C ASP A 2 -6.46 4.05 -1.58
N LYS A 3 -7.51 3.70 -2.34
CA LYS A 3 -8.92 3.68 -1.91
C LYS A 3 -9.35 2.39 -1.18
N GLU A 4 -8.48 1.37 -1.09
CA GLU A 4 -8.74 0.05 -0.47
C GLU A 4 -8.03 -0.11 0.89
N VAL A 5 -6.87 0.52 1.06
CA VAL A 5 -6.18 0.60 2.36
C VAL A 5 -6.80 1.72 3.19
N ASP A 6 -7.01 1.48 4.49
CA ASP A 6 -7.45 2.53 5.40
C ASP A 6 -6.41 3.69 5.45
N PRO A 7 -6.81 4.97 5.31
CA PRO A 7 -5.87 6.09 5.25
C PRO A 7 -4.93 6.21 6.45
N HIS A 8 -5.37 5.82 7.65
CA HIS A 8 -4.53 5.82 8.85
C HIS A 8 -3.51 4.66 8.83
N VAL A 9 -3.90 3.50 8.29
CA VAL A 9 -2.98 2.37 8.06
C VAL A 9 -1.92 2.73 7.02
N LEU A 10 -2.33 3.36 5.91
CA LEU A 10 -1.43 3.76 4.83
C LEU A 10 -0.42 4.82 5.31
N ALA A 11 -0.86 5.84 6.06
CA ALA A 11 0.02 6.88 6.60
C ALA A 11 1.14 6.30 7.50
N VAL A 12 0.81 5.32 8.35
CA VAL A 12 1.80 4.65 9.21
C VAL A 12 2.77 3.78 8.40
N ILE A 13 2.29 3.09 7.36
CA ILE A 13 3.14 2.32 6.44
C ILE A 13 4.12 3.26 5.69
N ASP A 14 3.66 4.45 5.28
CA ASP A 14 4.52 5.43 4.64
C ASP A 14 5.51 6.11 5.59
N GLU A 15 5.14 6.38 6.85
CA GLU A 15 6.10 6.83 7.87
C GLU A 15 7.20 5.79 8.08
N MET A 16 6.85 4.50 8.22
CA MET A 16 7.81 3.39 8.30
C MET A 16 8.68 3.27 7.04
N ARG A 17 8.11 3.46 5.85
CA ARG A 17 8.83 3.38 4.56
C ARG A 17 9.80 4.55 4.34
N LEU A 18 9.45 5.74 4.83
CA LEU A 18 10.24 6.97 4.66
C LEU A 18 11.33 7.13 5.72
N SER A 19 11.09 6.65 6.95
CA SER A 19 12.08 6.64 8.04
C SER A 19 13.01 5.42 8.01
N GLY A 20 12.55 4.29 7.45
CA GLY A 20 13.30 3.04 7.43
C GLY A 20 14.44 2.97 6.41
N PRO A 21 15.39 2.03 6.57
CA PRO A 21 16.43 1.77 5.57
C PRO A 21 15.82 1.25 4.26
N ARG A 22 16.34 1.71 3.13
CA ARG A 22 15.93 1.22 1.80
C ARG A 22 16.30 -0.26 1.66
N LEU A 23 15.30 -1.13 1.63
CA LEU A 23 15.43 -2.58 1.52
C LEU A 23 14.37 -3.11 0.56
N THR A 24 14.69 -4.15 -0.20
CA THR A 24 13.70 -4.88 -1.00
C THR A 24 12.75 -5.70 -0.10
N PRO A 25 11.55 -6.08 -0.59
CA PRO A 25 10.61 -6.94 0.14
C PRO A 25 11.18 -8.29 0.62
N VAL A 26 12.30 -8.75 0.04
CA VAL A 26 13.02 -9.96 0.41
C VAL A 26 14.06 -9.68 1.50
N GLU A 27 14.81 -8.58 1.38
CA GLU A 27 15.81 -8.19 2.39
C GLU A 27 15.19 -7.82 3.73
N ILE A 28 13.96 -7.29 3.75
CA ILE A 28 13.22 -7.03 4.99
C ILE A 28 12.97 -8.35 5.74
N VAL A 29 12.39 -9.35 5.06
CA VAL A 29 12.10 -10.67 5.64
C VAL A 29 13.40 -11.38 6.07
N ALA A 30 14.44 -11.33 5.24
CA ALA A 30 15.76 -11.88 5.57
C ALA A 30 16.38 -11.23 6.82
N LYS A 31 16.36 -9.88 6.92
CA LYS A 31 16.88 -9.15 8.09
C LYS A 31 16.08 -9.37 9.37
N MET A 32 14.88 -9.92 9.29
CA MET A 32 14.12 -10.35 10.47
C MET A 32 14.48 -11.77 10.94
N GLY A 33 15.41 -12.47 10.26
CA GLY A 33 15.97 -13.76 10.69
C GLY A 33 15.41 -14.98 9.96
N VAL A 34 14.82 -14.81 8.77
CA VAL A 34 14.32 -15.92 7.93
C VAL A 34 15.42 -16.34 6.95
N PHE A 35 15.88 -17.58 7.07
CA PHE A 35 17.01 -18.09 6.28
C PHE A 35 16.64 -18.34 4.81
N ASP A 36 15.45 -18.89 4.54
CA ASP A 36 14.94 -19.25 3.21
C ASP A 36 14.11 -18.13 2.55
N ALA A 37 14.25 -16.88 3.03
CA ALA A 37 13.49 -15.72 2.54
C ALA A 37 13.67 -15.46 1.03
N ARG A 38 14.81 -15.87 0.46
CA ARG A 38 15.11 -15.75 -0.98
C ARG A 38 14.46 -16.84 -1.82
N ASP A 39 14.25 -18.02 -1.24
CA ASP A 39 13.62 -19.17 -1.89
C ASP A 39 12.09 -19.11 -1.77
N LYS A 40 11.59 -18.49 -0.70
CA LYS A 40 10.16 -18.26 -0.38
C LYS A 40 9.77 -16.78 -0.29
N PRO A 41 10.11 -15.90 -1.26
CA PRO A 41 9.92 -14.45 -1.13
C PRO A 41 8.44 -14.02 -1.16
N PHE A 42 7.58 -14.85 -1.75
CA PHE A 42 6.15 -14.63 -1.96
C PHE A 42 5.25 -15.43 -1.00
N ASP A 43 5.82 -16.09 0.00
CA ASP A 43 5.01 -16.80 1.00
C ASP A 43 4.43 -15.81 2.01
N HIS A 44 3.40 -16.25 2.76
CA HIS A 44 2.60 -15.34 3.59
C HIS A 44 2.97 -15.41 5.08
N ALA A 45 3.78 -16.38 5.50
CA ALA A 45 4.40 -16.47 6.81
C ALA A 45 5.67 -17.33 6.74
N TRP A 46 6.57 -17.16 7.73
CA TRP A 46 7.85 -17.86 7.82
C TRP A 46 8.20 -18.17 9.28
N LEU A 47 9.04 -19.17 9.49
CA LEU A 47 9.74 -19.38 10.75
C LEU A 47 11.12 -18.72 10.69
N ALA A 48 11.46 -17.93 11.70
CA ALA A 48 12.75 -17.24 11.82
C ALA A 48 13.58 -17.79 12.98
N THR A 49 14.84 -17.31 13.08
CA THR A 49 15.75 -17.55 14.22
C THR A 49 15.06 -17.47 15.59
N GLY A 50 15.32 -18.46 16.45
CA GLY A 50 14.75 -18.52 17.80
C GLY A 50 13.24 -18.79 17.82
N ASP A 51 12.75 -19.62 16.90
CA ASP A 51 11.35 -20.03 16.74
C ASP A 51 10.32 -18.91 16.52
N ASN A 52 10.79 -17.68 16.29
CA ASN A 52 9.95 -16.52 16.04
C ASN A 52 9.17 -16.68 14.73
N VAL A 53 7.84 -16.68 14.80
CA VAL A 53 6.99 -16.57 13.60
C VAL A 53 7.05 -15.15 13.04
N ILE A 54 7.07 -15.06 11.71
CA ILE A 54 6.83 -13.83 10.96
C ILE A 54 5.62 -14.03 10.06
N ALA A 55 4.67 -13.09 10.08
CA ALA A 55 3.52 -13.10 9.18
C ALA A 55 3.49 -11.84 8.30
N THR A 56 3.09 -12.00 7.03
CA THR A 56 2.68 -10.86 6.20
C THR A 56 1.30 -10.38 6.67
N ILE A 57 1.08 -9.08 6.76
CA ILE A 57 -0.24 -8.47 6.96
C ILE A 57 -0.53 -7.59 5.76
N TRP A 58 -1.59 -7.92 5.01
CA TRP A 58 -2.06 -7.13 3.88
C TRP A 58 -2.85 -5.92 4.39
N ALA A 59 -2.36 -4.72 4.08
CA ALA A 59 -2.90 -3.46 4.60
C ALA A 59 -4.35 -3.22 4.13
N GLU A 60 -4.68 -3.71 2.93
CA GLU A 60 -6.02 -3.70 2.32
C GLU A 60 -7.07 -4.46 3.16
N HIS A 61 -6.63 -5.43 3.97
CA HIS A 61 -7.49 -6.24 4.84
C HIS A 61 -7.48 -5.80 6.31
N VAL A 62 -6.61 -4.85 6.70
CA VAL A 62 -6.59 -4.32 8.07
C VAL A 62 -7.91 -3.61 8.38
N ASN A 63 -8.43 -3.80 9.60
CA ASN A 63 -9.53 -3.02 10.17
C ASN A 63 -8.95 -2.06 11.22
N VAL A 64 -9.53 -0.86 11.33
CA VAL A 64 -9.22 0.12 12.38
C VAL A 64 -10.47 0.26 13.24
N GLY A 65 -10.39 -0.23 14.47
CA GLY A 65 -11.50 -0.29 15.42
C GLY A 65 -11.41 0.80 16.50
N SER A 66 -12.26 0.65 17.51
CA SER A 66 -12.39 1.53 18.66
C SER A 66 -11.05 1.91 19.30
N GLY A 67 -10.82 3.23 19.38
CA GLY A 67 -9.56 3.81 19.88
C GLY A 67 -8.40 3.80 18.86
N GLY A 68 -8.66 3.54 17.58
CA GLY A 68 -7.62 3.47 16.54
C GLY A 68 -6.80 2.18 16.58
N ARG A 69 -7.28 1.14 17.27
CA ARG A 69 -6.60 -0.16 17.36
C ARG A 69 -6.79 -0.95 16.08
N TRP A 70 -5.72 -1.58 15.60
CA TRP A 70 -5.77 -2.32 14.34
C TRP A 70 -5.99 -3.81 14.56
N PHE A 71 -6.71 -4.41 13.63
CA PHE A 71 -6.93 -5.84 13.59
C PHE A 71 -6.93 -6.36 12.15
N TYR A 72 -7.04 -7.67 11.99
CA TYR A 72 -7.09 -8.38 10.72
C TYR A 72 -8.01 -9.61 10.88
N LEU A 73 -8.75 -9.95 9.82
CA LEU A 73 -9.58 -11.16 9.77
C LEU A 73 -8.92 -12.20 8.86
N GLU A 74 -8.34 -13.25 9.44
CA GLU A 74 -7.72 -14.35 8.70
C GLU A 74 -8.75 -15.45 8.43
N SER A 75 -9.02 -15.72 7.16
CA SER A 75 -9.87 -16.85 6.81
C SER A 75 -9.11 -18.17 7.00
N MET A 76 -9.70 -19.08 7.76
CA MET A 76 -9.23 -20.46 7.90
C MET A 76 -9.63 -21.36 6.72
N ASP A 77 -10.47 -20.88 5.80
CA ASP A 77 -10.71 -21.57 4.54
C ASP A 77 -9.46 -21.47 3.65
N VAL A 78 -8.74 -22.58 3.54
CA VAL A 78 -7.55 -22.69 2.69
C VAL A 78 -7.87 -22.86 1.21
N GLN A 79 -9.09 -23.28 0.85
CA GLN A 79 -9.49 -23.62 -0.51
C GLN A 79 -10.03 -22.42 -1.29
N HIS A 80 -10.68 -21.46 -0.62
CA HIS A 80 -11.32 -20.30 -1.26
C HIS A 80 -10.66 -18.96 -0.92
N ARG A 81 -10.81 -17.98 -1.81
CA ARG A 81 -10.26 -16.62 -1.64
C ARG A 81 -11.23 -15.72 -0.87
N ALA A 82 -10.74 -14.58 -0.39
CA ALA A 82 -11.62 -13.42 -0.12
C ALA A 82 -12.32 -13.00 -1.43
N GLY A 83 -13.62 -12.69 -1.38
CA GLY A 83 -14.48 -12.57 -2.58
C GLY A 83 -14.89 -13.92 -3.23
N GLY A 84 -14.35 -15.04 -2.75
CA GLY A 84 -14.67 -16.39 -3.24
C GLY A 84 -13.89 -16.82 -4.49
N GLY A 85 -14.32 -17.95 -5.06
CA GLY A 85 -13.53 -18.68 -6.07
C GLY A 85 -12.38 -19.47 -5.43
N THR A 86 -11.82 -20.42 -6.18
CA THR A 86 -10.81 -21.36 -5.66
C THR A 86 -9.39 -20.80 -5.71
N ARG A 87 -8.58 -21.20 -4.74
CA ARG A 87 -7.13 -21.00 -4.73
C ARG A 87 -6.42 -22.03 -5.60
N ALA A 88 -5.33 -21.62 -6.25
CA ALA A 88 -4.41 -22.55 -6.91
C ALA A 88 -3.66 -23.39 -5.85
N PRO A 89 -3.23 -24.64 -6.14
CA PRO A 89 -2.65 -25.54 -5.14
C PRO A 89 -1.47 -24.96 -4.33
N ASN A 90 -0.64 -24.10 -4.95
CA ASN A 90 0.45 -23.41 -4.25
C ASN A 90 -0.04 -22.36 -3.24
N GLN A 91 -1.18 -21.70 -3.49
CA GLN A 91 -1.78 -20.75 -2.54
C GLN A 91 -2.55 -21.49 -1.44
N VAL A 92 -3.18 -22.65 -1.75
CA VAL A 92 -3.74 -23.56 -0.74
C VAL A 92 -2.65 -24.02 0.24
N GLN A 93 -1.45 -24.35 -0.26
CA GLN A 93 -0.34 -24.74 0.60
C GLN A 93 0.15 -23.58 1.48
N ARG A 94 0.36 -22.38 0.90
CA ARG A 94 0.72 -21.17 1.68
C ARG A 94 -0.30 -20.82 2.75
N ALA A 95 -1.60 -20.97 2.47
CA ALA A 95 -2.66 -20.75 3.45
C ALA A 95 -2.54 -21.75 4.62
N LYS A 96 -2.31 -23.04 4.33
CA LYS A 96 -2.05 -24.05 5.38
C LYS A 96 -0.81 -23.73 6.21
N ASP A 97 0.31 -23.41 5.55
CA ASP A 97 1.59 -23.14 6.23
C ASP A 97 1.50 -21.88 7.11
N ARG A 98 0.81 -20.84 6.63
CA ARG A 98 0.48 -19.62 7.39
C ARG A 98 -0.40 -19.94 8.60
N LEU A 99 -1.51 -20.64 8.41
CA LEU A 99 -2.43 -20.98 9.50
C LEU A 99 -1.75 -21.88 10.55
N ALA A 100 -0.87 -22.80 10.15
CA ALA A 100 -0.09 -23.63 11.07
C ALA A 100 0.86 -22.79 11.93
N LEU A 101 1.55 -21.80 11.35
CA LEU A 101 2.45 -20.90 12.08
C LEU A 101 1.67 -19.94 13.01
N LEU A 102 0.54 -19.40 12.55
CA LEU A 102 -0.34 -18.54 13.37
C LEU A 102 -0.96 -19.33 14.54
N LYS A 103 -1.42 -20.56 14.29
CA LYS A 103 -1.94 -21.46 15.33
C LYS A 103 -0.87 -21.82 16.35
N ARG A 104 0.37 -22.06 15.91
CA ARG A 104 1.52 -22.26 16.82
C ARG A 104 1.70 -21.07 17.76
N THR A 105 1.58 -19.83 17.29
CA THR A 105 1.67 -18.66 18.18
C THR A 105 0.48 -18.50 19.12
N PHE A 106 -0.73 -18.80 18.65
CA PHE A 106 -1.93 -18.81 19.49
C PHE A 106 -1.82 -19.84 20.62
N ASP A 107 -1.48 -21.09 20.30
CA ASP A 107 -1.36 -22.20 21.27
C ASP A 107 -0.20 -22.00 22.26
N ALA A 108 0.84 -21.26 21.88
CA ALA A 108 1.93 -20.88 22.76
C ALA A 108 1.61 -19.64 23.63
N GLY A 109 0.51 -18.94 23.38
CA GLY A 109 0.22 -17.65 23.99
C GLY A 109 1.27 -16.59 23.64
N GLN A 110 1.76 -16.58 22.40
CA GLN A 110 2.85 -15.73 21.92
C GLN A 110 2.42 -14.81 20.77
N GLY A 111 3.11 -13.67 20.65
CA GLY A 111 2.98 -12.79 19.50
C GLY A 111 3.83 -13.29 18.32
N PHE A 112 3.57 -12.73 17.14
CA PHE A 112 4.39 -12.86 15.95
C PHE A 112 4.86 -11.47 15.50
N ARG A 113 5.98 -11.44 14.76
CA ARG A 113 6.48 -10.20 14.12
C ARG A 113 5.87 -10.07 12.74
N THR A 114 5.72 -8.84 12.23
CA THR A 114 4.98 -8.63 10.98
C THR A 114 5.76 -7.86 9.92
N VAL A 115 5.44 -8.19 8.67
CA VAL A 115 5.68 -7.29 7.54
C VAL A 115 4.34 -6.78 7.03
N LEU A 116 4.08 -5.48 7.22
CA LEU A 116 2.96 -4.82 6.59
C LEU A 116 3.24 -4.72 5.09
N GLN A 117 2.27 -5.08 4.26
CA GLN A 117 2.39 -5.15 2.82
C GLN A 117 1.26 -4.37 2.14
N THR A 118 1.60 -3.57 1.13
CA THR A 118 0.64 -3.03 0.14
C THR A 118 0.98 -3.58 -1.24
N ASN A 119 -0.04 -3.81 -2.06
CA ASN A 119 0.08 -4.44 -3.37
C ASN A 119 -0.01 -3.40 -4.51
N ARG A 120 0.34 -3.78 -5.75
CA ARG A 120 0.16 -2.94 -6.97
C ARG A 120 -0.97 -3.43 -7.88
N VAL A 121 -1.57 -4.55 -7.51
CA VAL A 121 -2.72 -5.19 -8.14
C VAL A 121 -3.63 -5.70 -7.03
N ALA A 122 -4.90 -5.93 -7.34
CA ALA A 122 -5.84 -6.49 -6.37
C ALA A 122 -5.34 -7.84 -5.81
N ILE A 123 -5.65 -8.12 -4.55
CA ILE A 123 -5.22 -9.35 -3.85
C ILE A 123 -5.61 -10.63 -4.62
N ALA A 124 -6.79 -10.65 -5.24
CA ALA A 124 -7.25 -11.76 -6.08
C ALA A 124 -6.38 -11.98 -7.33
N GLU A 125 -5.73 -10.94 -7.86
CA GLU A 125 -4.72 -11.06 -8.92
C GLU A 125 -3.36 -11.48 -8.36
N LEU A 126 -2.94 -10.97 -7.19
CA LEU A 126 -1.71 -11.41 -6.54
C LEU A 126 -1.71 -12.92 -6.22
N GLU A 127 -2.89 -13.48 -5.90
CA GLU A 127 -3.03 -14.93 -5.70
C GLU A 127 -2.98 -15.74 -7.02
N SER A 128 -3.31 -15.18 -8.19
CA SER A 128 -3.33 -15.91 -9.47
C SER A 128 -2.13 -15.64 -10.38
N ASN A 129 -1.57 -14.44 -10.37
CA ASN A 129 -0.53 -13.97 -11.28
C ASN A 129 0.86 -14.07 -10.62
N LYS A 130 1.67 -15.06 -11.02
CA LYS A 130 3.05 -15.25 -10.52
C LYS A 130 4.02 -14.10 -10.84
N SER A 131 3.64 -13.16 -11.72
CA SER A 131 4.42 -11.95 -12.05
C SER A 131 3.94 -10.69 -11.33
N ALA A 132 2.84 -10.77 -10.57
CA ALA A 132 2.30 -9.66 -9.81
C ALA A 132 3.32 -9.12 -8.80
N LYS A 133 3.52 -7.80 -8.81
CA LYS A 133 4.54 -7.14 -7.97
C LYS A 133 3.90 -6.53 -6.73
N VAL A 134 4.35 -6.98 -5.56
CA VAL A 134 4.16 -6.30 -4.28
C VAL A 134 4.64 -4.85 -4.38
N SER A 135 3.93 -3.89 -3.79
CA SER A 135 4.29 -2.46 -3.89
C SER A 135 5.34 -2.05 -2.87
N THR A 136 5.01 -2.32 -1.60
CA THR A 136 5.81 -2.01 -0.42
C THR A 136 5.71 -3.20 0.53
N ARG A 137 6.83 -3.52 1.19
CA ARG A 137 6.80 -4.12 2.53
C ARG A 137 7.49 -3.15 3.48
N VAL A 138 7.01 -3.07 4.71
CA VAL A 138 7.73 -2.50 5.85
C VAL A 138 7.69 -3.51 7.00
N ARG A 139 8.74 -3.53 7.83
CA ARG A 139 8.67 -4.20 9.12
C ARG A 139 7.81 -3.33 10.04
N ASP A 140 6.87 -3.95 10.74
CA ASP A 140 6.17 -3.32 11.86
C ASP A 140 6.78 -3.85 13.17
N ASP A 141 7.01 -2.92 14.10
CA ASP A 141 7.65 -3.17 15.40
C ASP A 141 6.65 -3.28 16.56
N ALA A 142 5.35 -3.06 16.29
CA ALA A 142 4.31 -3.42 17.24
C ALA A 142 4.16 -4.96 17.32
N GLU A 143 3.91 -5.49 18.52
CA GLU A 143 3.48 -6.89 18.65
C GLU A 143 2.15 -7.09 17.91
N TRP A 144 2.08 -8.14 17.11
CA TRP A 144 0.82 -8.70 16.65
C TRP A 144 0.59 -10.05 17.34
N HIS A 145 -0.65 -10.37 17.65
CA HIS A 145 -1.01 -11.68 18.19
C HIS A 145 -2.37 -12.13 17.65
N VAL A 146 -2.59 -13.44 17.65
CA VAL A 146 -3.92 -14.02 17.43
C VAL A 146 -4.70 -13.84 18.74
N ALA A 147 -5.85 -13.20 18.70
CA ALA A 147 -6.72 -12.98 19.85
C ALA A 147 -7.80 -14.07 19.94
N SER A 148 -8.53 -14.31 18.85
CA SER A 148 -9.49 -15.43 18.73
C SER A 148 -9.09 -16.43 17.64
N TRP A 149 -9.51 -17.67 17.82
CA TRP A 149 -9.39 -18.75 16.83
C TRP A 149 -10.71 -19.53 16.81
N GLU A 150 -11.47 -19.41 15.73
CA GLU A 150 -12.88 -19.82 15.60
C GLU A 150 -13.06 -20.81 14.44
N PRO A 151 -12.76 -22.11 14.62
CA PRO A 151 -12.85 -23.10 13.54
C PRO A 151 -14.24 -23.19 12.90
N ASP A 152 -15.29 -23.12 13.72
CA ASP A 152 -16.69 -23.25 13.27
C ASP A 152 -17.15 -22.04 12.42
N GLN A 153 -16.48 -20.90 12.54
CA GLN A 153 -16.69 -19.71 11.72
C GLN A 153 -15.64 -19.55 10.61
N LEU A 154 -14.69 -20.48 10.51
CA LEU A 154 -13.51 -20.43 9.65
C LEU A 154 -12.74 -19.08 9.74
N LEU A 155 -12.59 -18.55 10.96
CA LEU A 155 -11.94 -17.26 11.24
C LEU A 155 -10.87 -17.38 12.31
N ALA A 156 -9.77 -16.64 12.16
CA ALA A 156 -8.96 -16.18 13.29
C ALA A 156 -8.88 -14.65 13.29
N VAL A 157 -9.02 -14.03 14.47
CA VAL A 157 -8.85 -12.57 14.65
C VAL A 157 -7.43 -12.30 15.13
N LEU A 158 -6.74 -11.40 14.44
CA LEU A 158 -5.39 -10.97 14.79
C LEU A 158 -5.42 -9.49 15.11
N VAL A 159 -4.76 -9.08 16.20
CA VAL A 159 -4.77 -7.69 16.67
C VAL A 159 -3.35 -7.16 16.83
N ARG A 160 -3.21 -5.84 16.69
CA ARG A 160 -1.95 -5.10 16.81
C ARG A 160 -1.88 -4.35 18.13
N GLY A 161 -0.76 -4.47 18.83
CA GLY A 161 -0.47 -3.76 20.06
C GLY A 161 -0.75 -4.59 21.32
N PRO A 162 -1.09 -3.93 22.46
CA PRO A 162 -1.27 -4.59 23.75
C PRO A 162 -2.35 -5.69 23.74
N ARG A 163 -2.11 -6.74 24.53
CA ARG A 163 -3.02 -7.87 24.71
C ARG A 163 -4.23 -7.54 25.58
N GLY A 164 -5.25 -8.37 25.51
CA GLY A 164 -6.50 -8.18 26.25
C GLY A 164 -7.47 -7.20 25.58
N TRP A 165 -7.32 -6.99 24.27
CA TRP A 165 -8.34 -6.35 23.44
C TRP A 165 -8.71 -7.25 22.26
N GLU A 166 -10.01 -7.35 22.02
CA GLU A 166 -10.62 -7.93 20.82
C GLU A 166 -11.60 -6.91 20.23
N PRO A 167 -11.72 -6.82 18.89
CA PRO A 167 -12.76 -6.04 18.23
C PRO A 167 -14.15 -6.61 18.57
N SER A 168 -15.16 -5.75 18.60
CA SER A 168 -16.54 -6.17 18.91
C SER A 168 -17.14 -7.05 17.80
N GLU A 169 -18.20 -7.79 18.11
CA GLU A 169 -18.95 -8.54 17.09
C GLU A 169 -19.45 -7.64 15.94
N GLU A 170 -19.75 -6.37 16.21
CA GLU A 170 -20.15 -5.38 15.20
C GLU A 170 -18.97 -4.96 14.32
N GLU A 171 -17.79 -4.73 14.91
CA GLU A 171 -16.55 -4.44 14.18
C GLU A 171 -16.14 -5.62 13.28
N ILE A 172 -16.17 -6.85 13.83
CA ILE A 172 -15.92 -8.11 13.09
C ILE A 172 -16.93 -8.26 11.94
N LYS A 173 -18.22 -8.04 12.19
CA LYS A 173 -19.29 -8.13 11.18
C LYS A 173 -19.12 -7.09 10.06
N ALA A 174 -18.77 -5.85 10.40
CA ALA A 174 -18.53 -4.79 9.43
C ALA A 174 -17.32 -5.10 8.53
N ALA A 175 -16.21 -5.61 9.10
CA ALA A 175 -15.06 -6.01 8.31
C ALA A 175 -15.33 -7.28 7.47
N ARG A 176 -16.05 -8.29 8.00
CA ARG A 176 -16.51 -9.45 7.23
C ARG A 176 -17.32 -8.98 6.00
N ALA A 177 -18.24 -8.03 6.18
CA ALA A 177 -18.99 -7.45 5.06
C ALA A 177 -18.05 -6.80 4.02
N ARG A 178 -17.14 -5.91 4.42
CA ARG A 178 -16.15 -5.27 3.52
C ARG A 178 -15.33 -6.30 2.73
N THR A 179 -14.88 -7.37 3.37
CA THR A 179 -14.10 -8.45 2.73
C THR A 179 -14.95 -9.36 1.83
N SER A 180 -16.26 -9.44 2.06
CA SER A 180 -17.22 -10.20 1.24
C SER A 180 -17.85 -9.39 0.09
N VAL A 181 -17.83 -8.05 0.15
CA VAL A 181 -18.39 -7.14 -0.89
C VAL A 181 -17.65 -7.23 -2.22
N ALA A 182 -16.49 -7.90 -2.28
CA ALA A 182 -15.83 -8.32 -3.52
C ALA A 182 -16.60 -9.42 -4.31
N LYS A 183 -17.94 -9.36 -4.36
CA LYS A 183 -18.75 -10.14 -5.29
C LYS A 183 -20.15 -9.59 -5.61
N ALA A 184 -20.19 -8.42 -6.24
CA ALA A 184 -21.19 -8.15 -7.27
C ALA A 184 -20.52 -7.41 -8.43
N ASP A 185 -20.63 -7.98 -9.63
CA ASP A 185 -20.70 -7.16 -10.83
C ASP A 185 -22.05 -6.43 -10.76
N GLU A 186 -22.07 -5.20 -10.22
CA GLU A 186 -23.19 -4.31 -10.50
C GLU A 186 -23.17 -4.05 -12.02
N PRO A 187 -24.29 -4.27 -12.74
CA PRO A 187 -24.33 -3.98 -14.16
C PRO A 187 -24.05 -2.49 -14.34
N GLU A 188 -23.09 -2.16 -15.20
CA GLU A 188 -22.74 -0.80 -15.57
C GLU A 188 -23.99 -0.09 -16.13
N ALA A 189 -24.72 0.58 -15.24
CA ALA A 189 -25.85 1.41 -15.57
C ALA A 189 -25.28 2.61 -16.32
N ALA A 190 -25.27 2.51 -17.66
CA ALA A 190 -24.51 3.36 -18.54
C ALA A 190 -24.81 4.85 -18.28
N GLU A 191 -23.97 5.48 -17.47
CA GLU A 191 -23.85 6.93 -17.46
C GLU A 191 -23.54 7.35 -18.90
N PRO A 192 -24.18 8.43 -19.40
CA PRO A 192 -23.99 8.82 -20.79
C PRO A 192 -22.51 9.04 -21.04
N VAL A 193 -21.98 8.45 -22.11
CA VAL A 193 -20.57 8.61 -22.51
C VAL A 193 -20.35 10.08 -22.85
N VAL A 194 -20.00 10.86 -21.83
CA VAL A 194 -19.47 12.21 -21.99
C VAL A 194 -18.19 12.01 -22.77
N VAL A 195 -18.19 12.46 -24.02
CA VAL A 195 -16.99 12.47 -24.86
C VAL A 195 -16.05 13.48 -24.22
N VAL A 196 -15.19 12.99 -23.32
CA VAL A 196 -14.20 13.78 -22.63
C VAL A 196 -13.28 14.35 -23.70
N ALA A 197 -13.33 15.67 -23.89
CA ALA A 197 -12.43 16.35 -24.81
C ALA A 197 -10.98 16.08 -24.37
N ASP A 198 -10.08 15.91 -25.34
CA ASP A 198 -8.65 15.76 -25.07
C ASP A 198 -8.19 16.91 -24.16
N ALA A 199 -7.68 16.58 -22.97
CA ALA A 199 -7.30 17.58 -21.99
C ALA A 199 -6.10 18.38 -22.51
N SER A 200 -6.03 19.68 -22.23
CA SER A 200 -4.79 20.41 -22.50
C SER A 200 -3.69 20.00 -21.50
N PRO A 201 -2.40 20.14 -21.87
CA PRO A 201 -1.29 19.90 -20.94
C PRO A 201 -1.36 20.77 -19.67
N GLU A 202 -1.92 21.97 -19.77
CA GLU A 202 -2.10 22.89 -18.63
C GLU A 202 -3.20 22.41 -17.68
N GLU A 203 -4.33 21.91 -18.18
CA GLU A 203 -5.39 21.31 -17.37
C GLU A 203 -4.93 20.01 -16.70
N ALA A 204 -4.25 19.13 -17.45
CA ALA A 204 -3.69 17.89 -16.91
C ALA A 204 -2.65 18.16 -15.80
N GLN A 205 -1.80 19.18 -15.97
CA GLN A 205 -0.83 19.60 -14.96
C GLN A 205 -1.52 20.24 -13.73
N ALA A 206 -2.50 21.13 -13.94
CA ALA A 206 -3.22 21.78 -12.85
C ALA A 206 -4.00 20.76 -11.99
N ALA A 207 -4.71 19.83 -12.65
CA ALA A 207 -5.42 18.74 -11.98
C ALA A 207 -4.47 17.80 -11.21
N ALA A 208 -3.27 17.53 -11.75
CA ALA A 208 -2.25 16.75 -11.06
C ALA A 208 -1.71 17.47 -9.80
N THR A 209 -1.39 18.75 -9.89
CA THR A 209 -0.93 19.54 -8.73
C THR A 209 -2.01 19.60 -7.64
N ASP A 210 -3.25 19.87 -8.02
CA ASP A 210 -4.40 19.92 -7.11
C ASP A 210 -4.69 18.54 -6.46
N TYR A 211 -4.59 17.45 -7.23
CA TYR A 211 -4.64 16.08 -6.72
C TYR A 211 -3.58 15.83 -5.65
N VAL A 212 -2.31 16.16 -5.92
CA VAL A 212 -1.19 15.94 -4.99
C VAL A 212 -1.33 16.81 -3.73
N MET A 213 -1.79 18.05 -3.89
CA MET A 213 -2.07 18.96 -2.79
C MET A 213 -3.21 18.45 -1.89
N ARG A 214 -4.30 17.90 -2.46
CA ARG A 214 -5.36 17.25 -1.67
C ARG A 214 -4.87 15.98 -1.00
N HIS A 215 -4.10 15.15 -1.70
CA HIS A 215 -3.54 13.90 -1.18
C HIS A 215 -2.75 14.14 0.11
N PHE A 216 -1.70 14.96 0.08
CA PHE A 216 -0.88 15.21 1.28
C PHE A 216 -1.64 15.89 2.41
N LYS A 217 -2.56 16.83 2.10
CA LYS A 217 -3.41 17.48 3.13
C LYS A 217 -4.38 16.49 3.77
N GLY A 218 -4.88 15.50 3.02
CA GLY A 218 -5.75 14.43 3.53
C GLY A 218 -5.07 13.54 4.59
N TYR A 219 -3.76 13.31 4.46
CA TYR A 219 -2.96 12.60 5.47
C TYR A 219 -2.39 13.51 6.58
N GLY A 220 -2.86 14.76 6.68
CA GLY A 220 -2.47 15.69 7.74
C GLY A 220 -1.08 16.33 7.57
N TYR A 221 -0.46 16.22 6.39
CA TYR A 221 0.77 16.96 6.07
C TYR A 221 0.44 18.39 5.60
N LYS A 222 1.31 19.34 5.93
CA LYS A 222 1.27 20.68 5.33
C LYS A 222 1.97 20.62 3.97
N ALA A 223 1.17 20.60 2.90
CA ALA A 223 1.62 20.78 1.52
C ALA A 223 1.37 22.22 1.04
N GLU A 224 2.40 22.84 0.46
CA GLU A 224 2.44 24.24 0.02
C GLU A 224 2.94 24.32 -1.42
N ASP A 225 2.23 25.06 -2.28
CA ASP A 225 2.62 25.30 -3.68
C ASP A 225 3.70 26.40 -3.73
N VAL A 226 4.83 26.05 -4.34
CA VAL A 226 5.99 26.91 -4.53
C VAL A 226 6.44 26.98 -5.99
N SER A 227 5.64 26.44 -6.92
CA SER A 227 5.94 26.38 -8.37
C SER A 227 6.34 27.74 -8.96
N GLY A 228 5.59 28.80 -8.60
CA GLY A 228 5.87 30.18 -8.98
C GLY A 228 7.22 30.74 -8.50
N GLN A 229 7.87 30.11 -7.51
CA GLN A 229 9.19 30.48 -7.00
C GLN A 229 10.34 29.89 -7.85
N LYS A 230 10.05 28.98 -8.80
CA LYS A 230 11.01 28.40 -9.75
C LYS A 230 12.20 27.67 -9.12
N LEU A 231 11.98 26.99 -7.99
CA LEU A 231 13.02 26.29 -7.23
C LEU A 231 13.47 24.93 -7.83
N GLY A 232 12.91 24.55 -8.98
CA GLY A 232 13.06 23.21 -9.59
C GLY A 232 12.18 22.13 -8.93
N TYR A 233 11.16 22.55 -8.18
CA TYR A 233 10.07 21.74 -7.65
C TYR A 233 8.81 22.59 -7.46
N ASP A 234 7.64 21.95 -7.47
CA ASP A 234 6.32 22.58 -7.48
C ASP A 234 5.69 22.67 -6.08
N ILE A 235 5.89 21.66 -5.23
CA ILE A 235 5.27 21.56 -3.90
C ILE A 235 6.34 21.27 -2.84
N GLU A 236 6.30 21.96 -1.70
CA GLU A 236 7.00 21.53 -0.48
C GLU A 236 6.01 20.86 0.50
N VAL A 237 6.39 19.68 1.01
CA VAL A 237 5.57 18.90 1.96
C VAL A 237 6.31 18.80 3.29
N SER A 238 5.62 19.15 4.37
CA SER A 238 6.16 19.15 5.74
C SER A 238 5.18 18.50 6.74
N ASN A 239 5.70 17.99 7.84
CA ASN A 239 4.88 17.40 8.91
C ASN A 239 4.31 18.47 9.86
N ALA A 240 3.41 18.06 10.77
CA ALA A 240 2.80 18.94 11.78
C ALA A 240 3.79 19.57 12.77
N LYS A 241 5.08 19.19 12.75
CA LYS A 241 6.17 19.79 13.53
C LYS A 241 7.01 20.78 12.71
N GLY A 242 6.62 21.06 11.46
CA GLY A 242 7.30 21.99 10.56
C GLY A 242 8.54 21.44 9.86
N ALA A 243 8.85 20.14 9.98
CA ALA A 243 9.99 19.55 9.29
C ALA A 243 9.60 19.18 7.84
N THR A 244 10.34 19.72 6.87
CA THR A 244 10.22 19.37 5.44
C THR A 244 10.56 17.90 5.22
N LEU A 245 9.67 17.18 4.55
CA LEU A 245 9.80 15.75 4.22
C LEU A 245 10.10 15.52 2.74
N LEU A 246 9.46 16.28 1.86
CA LEU A 246 9.55 16.12 0.40
C LEU A 246 9.58 17.48 -0.30
N ARG A 247 10.30 17.54 -1.42
CA ARG A 247 10.25 18.61 -2.41
C ARG A 247 9.83 17.96 -3.72
N VAL A 248 8.67 18.32 -4.24
CA VAL A 248 7.96 17.53 -5.24
C VAL A 248 7.82 18.30 -6.54
N VAL A 249 8.35 17.74 -7.63
CA VAL A 249 7.88 18.06 -8.98
C VAL A 249 6.65 17.21 -9.26
N VAL A 250 5.57 17.84 -9.74
CA VAL A 250 4.37 17.14 -10.20
C VAL A 250 4.35 17.12 -11.72
N LYS A 251 3.91 16.01 -12.31
CA LYS A 251 3.62 15.89 -13.75
C LYS A 251 2.30 15.14 -13.95
N GLY A 252 1.36 15.73 -14.68
CA GLY A 252 0.10 15.08 -15.05
C GLY A 252 0.19 14.33 -16.38
N THR A 253 -0.50 13.19 -16.48
CA THR A 253 -0.86 12.56 -17.76
C THR A 253 -2.36 12.25 -17.79
N ALA A 254 -2.96 12.31 -18.99
CA ALA A 254 -4.38 12.07 -19.24
C ALA A 254 -4.61 11.70 -20.71
N THR A 255 -5.83 11.34 -21.10
CA THR A 255 -6.27 11.34 -22.51
C THR A 255 -5.95 12.68 -23.17
N GLY A 256 -5.26 12.65 -24.32
CA GLY A 256 -4.70 13.82 -25.00
C GLY A 256 -3.27 14.20 -24.57
N VAL A 257 -2.86 13.87 -23.33
CA VAL A 257 -1.55 14.23 -22.76
C VAL A 257 -0.86 12.97 -22.17
N PRO A 258 -0.35 12.05 -23.02
CA PRO A 258 0.24 10.79 -22.55
C PRO A 258 1.69 10.92 -22.05
N THR A 259 2.38 12.03 -22.35
CA THR A 259 3.80 12.22 -22.04
C THR A 259 4.11 13.56 -21.37
N PHE A 260 5.26 13.63 -20.70
CA PHE A 260 5.78 14.83 -20.05
C PHE A 260 7.31 14.89 -20.13
N LYS A 261 7.86 16.07 -19.88
CA LYS A 261 9.30 16.33 -19.78
C LYS A 261 9.63 16.98 -18.43
N LEU A 262 10.88 16.82 -18.00
CA LEU A 262 11.46 17.65 -16.95
C LEU A 262 12.23 18.80 -17.58
N THR A 263 12.01 20.01 -17.07
CA THR A 263 12.80 21.21 -17.42
C THR A 263 14.25 21.04 -16.97
N SER A 264 15.16 21.84 -17.53
CA SER A 264 16.58 21.82 -17.14
C SER A 264 16.78 22.12 -15.65
N GLU A 265 15.93 22.98 -15.07
CA GLU A 265 16.00 23.35 -13.65
C GLU A 265 15.46 22.25 -12.73
N GLU A 266 14.39 21.55 -13.10
CA GLU A 266 13.91 20.37 -12.36
C GLU A 266 14.92 19.23 -12.39
N ASN A 267 15.54 18.97 -13.55
CA ASN A 267 16.63 18.00 -13.67
C ASN A 267 17.82 18.38 -12.79
N ALA A 268 18.29 19.63 -12.83
CA ALA A 268 19.38 20.12 -11.99
C ALA A 268 19.03 20.08 -10.49
N CYS A 269 17.76 20.34 -10.13
CA CYS A 269 17.28 20.25 -8.77
C CYS A 269 17.26 18.80 -8.26
N SER A 270 16.84 17.85 -9.10
CA SER A 270 16.82 16.42 -8.77
C SER A 270 18.18 15.86 -8.34
N VAL A 271 19.28 16.43 -8.84
CA VAL A 271 20.65 16.01 -8.50
C VAL A 271 21.14 16.63 -7.18
N ARG A 272 20.74 17.88 -6.89
CA ARG A 272 21.27 18.66 -5.75
C ARG A 272 20.44 18.57 -4.46
N GLU A 273 19.16 18.21 -4.55
CA GLU A 273 18.20 18.25 -3.44
C GLU A 273 17.81 16.83 -2.96
N PRO A 274 18.29 16.35 -1.79
CA PRO A 274 18.02 15.00 -1.29
C PRO A 274 16.54 14.66 -1.06
N LEU A 275 15.69 15.66 -0.81
CA LEU A 275 14.25 15.52 -0.62
C LEU A 275 13.46 15.56 -1.95
N TRP A 276 14.13 15.82 -3.08
CA TRP A 276 13.48 15.94 -4.39
C TRP A 276 12.84 14.64 -4.86
N ARG A 277 11.57 14.66 -5.24
CA ARG A 277 10.87 13.53 -5.89
C ARG A 277 10.06 14.04 -7.08
N LEU A 278 9.87 13.16 -8.06
CA LEU A 278 8.87 13.32 -9.10
C LEU A 278 7.60 12.56 -8.69
N LEU A 279 6.44 13.23 -8.68
CA LEU A 279 5.13 12.60 -8.63
C LEU A 279 4.48 12.68 -10.00
N VAL A 280 4.25 11.53 -10.62
CA VAL A 280 3.43 11.44 -11.85
C VAL A 280 2.01 11.07 -11.46
N VAL A 281 1.03 11.87 -11.86
CA VAL A 281 -0.41 11.57 -11.70
C VAL A 281 -0.96 11.12 -13.05
N SER A 282 -1.36 9.85 -13.14
CA SER A 282 -1.98 9.28 -14.33
C SER A 282 -3.51 9.40 -14.25
N GLU A 283 -4.13 9.67 -15.40
CA GLU A 283 -5.54 10.02 -15.57
C GLU A 283 -5.96 11.22 -14.69
N ALA A 284 -5.10 12.24 -14.64
CA ALA A 284 -5.15 13.35 -13.68
C ALA A 284 -6.47 14.15 -13.68
N THR A 285 -7.15 14.25 -14.83
CA THR A 285 -8.44 14.95 -15.00
C THR A 285 -9.66 14.07 -14.67
N SER A 286 -9.48 12.81 -14.25
CA SER A 286 -10.55 11.83 -14.06
C SER A 286 -10.78 11.42 -12.59
N PRO A 287 -11.94 10.83 -12.25
CA PRO A 287 -12.17 10.17 -10.94
C PRO A 287 -11.25 8.95 -10.68
N ALA A 288 -10.58 8.45 -11.71
CA ALA A 288 -9.61 7.34 -11.65
C ALA A 288 -8.16 7.80 -11.38
N ALA A 289 -7.93 9.12 -11.19
CA ALA A 289 -6.61 9.69 -10.95
C ALA A 289 -5.82 8.94 -9.86
N GLN A 290 -4.61 8.53 -10.22
CA GLN A 290 -3.68 7.77 -9.37
C GLN A 290 -2.26 8.28 -9.55
N HIS A 291 -1.45 8.27 -8.50
CA HIS A 291 -0.09 8.83 -8.56
C HIS A 291 1.00 7.80 -8.26
N LYS A 292 2.23 8.07 -8.72
CA LYS A 292 3.44 7.28 -8.42
C LYS A 292 4.61 8.20 -8.09
N ILE A 293 5.36 7.85 -7.06
CA ILE A 293 6.51 8.61 -6.54
C ILE A 293 7.82 7.99 -7.06
N PHE A 294 8.65 8.81 -7.72
CA PHE A 294 9.96 8.45 -8.26
C PHE A 294 11.07 9.28 -7.61
N LYS A 295 12.20 8.65 -7.31
CA LYS A 295 13.47 9.33 -6.97
C LYS A 295 14.15 9.85 -8.25
N PRO A 296 15.14 10.76 -8.17
CA PRO A 296 15.96 11.18 -9.32
C PRO A 296 16.50 10.00 -10.15
N SER A 297 17.00 8.96 -9.48
CA SER A 297 17.51 7.72 -10.09
C SER A 297 16.45 6.80 -10.71
N GLU A 298 15.16 7.17 -10.63
CA GLU A 298 14.00 6.36 -11.04
C GLU A 298 13.13 7.10 -12.07
N VAL A 299 13.45 8.37 -12.42
CA VAL A 299 12.69 9.19 -13.38
C VAL A 299 12.57 8.52 -14.75
N SER A 300 13.63 7.86 -15.23
CA SER A 300 13.62 7.12 -16.51
C SER A 300 12.72 5.87 -16.51
N GLN A 301 12.11 5.52 -15.37
CA GLN A 301 11.12 4.44 -15.23
C GLN A 301 9.69 4.98 -15.11
N ALA A 302 9.50 6.30 -15.15
CA ALA A 302 8.20 6.93 -15.02
C ALA A 302 7.38 6.80 -16.33
N PRO A 303 6.14 6.26 -16.30
CA PRO A 303 5.29 6.18 -17.48
C PRO A 303 5.05 7.57 -18.09
N GLY A 304 5.26 7.71 -19.39
CA GLY A 304 5.11 8.98 -20.09
C GLY A 304 6.34 9.92 -20.02
N PHE A 305 7.42 9.57 -19.31
CA PHE A 305 8.62 10.40 -19.31
C PHE A 305 9.34 10.35 -20.66
N GLU A 306 9.41 11.51 -21.33
CA GLU A 306 10.33 11.73 -22.45
C GLU A 306 11.65 12.33 -21.94
N PRO A 307 12.81 11.74 -22.27
CA PRO A 307 14.09 12.38 -22.04
C PRO A 307 14.21 13.71 -22.79
N SER A 308 14.76 14.73 -22.13
CA SER A 308 15.24 15.94 -22.80
C SER A 308 16.51 15.61 -23.60
N ALA A 309 16.57 16.08 -24.85
CA ALA A 309 17.70 15.93 -25.76
C ALA A 309 18.77 17.01 -25.56
#